data_AF-A0A7J7FQ44-F1
#
_entry.id   AF-A0A7J7FQ44-F1
#
_cell.length_a   1.000
_cell.length_b   1.000
_cell.length_c   1.000
_cell.angle_alpha   90.00
_cell.angle_beta   90.00
_cell.angle_gamma   90.00
#
_symmetry.space_group_name_H-M   'P 1'
#
loop_
_entity.id
_entity.type
_entity.pdbx_description
1 polymer ?
#
loop_
_entity_poly.entity_id
_entity_poly.type
_entity_poly.pdbx_seq_one_letter_code
_entity_poly.pdbx_strand_id
1 'polypeptide(L)'
;MACSLRHHPLFFLLPFILLPFSTVAQTNGTVAVGTSIAANNKDTPWLSPSGVFAFGFKPLEEKNLFLLSSWYHQIPDQTIVWYGYDGVPVSIGSKLGLTVDRGLVLSDPQGKELWNSQLNNVAYGL
;
A
#
# COMPACT_ATOMS: atom_id res chain seq x y z
N MET A 1 24.15 45.19 -39.52
CA MET A 1 22.97 45.13 -38.64
C MET A 1 23.20 44.00 -37.66
N ALA A 2 23.53 44.30 -36.40
CA ALA A 2 23.69 43.28 -35.37
C ALA A 2 22.36 43.18 -34.59
N CYS A 3 21.63 42.09 -34.79
CA CYS A 3 20.42 41.79 -34.03
C CYS A 3 20.80 41.41 -32.60
N SER A 4 20.59 42.34 -31.68
CA SER A 4 20.63 42.08 -30.25
C SER A 4 19.43 41.22 -29.87
N LEU A 5 19.64 39.92 -29.66
CA LEU A 5 18.66 39.03 -29.05
C LEU A 5 18.52 39.40 -27.58
N ARG A 6 17.40 40.02 -27.22
CA ARG A 6 17.05 40.32 -25.83
C ARG A 6 16.70 39.00 -25.14
N HIS A 7 17.65 38.45 -24.37
CA HIS A 7 17.48 37.19 -23.66
C HIS A 7 16.47 37.39 -22.53
N HIS A 8 15.23 36.94 -22.73
CA HIS A 8 14.19 37.02 -21.71
C HIS A 8 14.45 35.93 -20.66
N PRO A 9 14.56 36.24 -19.35
CA PRO A 9 14.89 35.26 -18.32
C PRO A 9 13.92 34.07 -18.25
N LEU A 10 12.69 34.26 -18.76
CA LEU A 10 11.67 33.20 -18.88
C LEU A 10 12.09 32.07 -19.83
N PHE A 11 12.86 32.39 -20.89
CA PHE A 11 13.28 31.42 -21.91
C PHE A 11 14.34 30.45 -21.37
N PHE A 12 15.17 30.89 -20.42
CA PHE A 12 16.14 30.04 -19.73
C PHE A 12 15.52 29.16 -18.63
N LEU A 13 14.32 29.51 -18.12
CA LEU A 13 13.62 28.74 -17.08
C LEU A 13 12.78 27.58 -17.66
N LEU A 14 12.38 27.66 -18.92
CA LEU A 14 11.57 26.64 -19.61
C LEU A 14 12.15 25.21 -19.54
N PRO A 15 13.47 24.95 -19.74
CA PRO A 15 14.01 23.60 -19.65
C PRO A 15 14.04 23.03 -18.22
N PHE A 16 14.04 23.87 -17.18
CA PHE A 16 14.01 23.43 -15.77
C PHE A 16 12.63 22.91 -15.35
N ILE A 17 11.56 23.40 -15.98
CA ILE A 17 10.17 22.98 -15.72
C ILE A 17 9.85 21.65 -16.44
N LEU A 18 10.55 21.36 -17.53
CA LEU A 18 10.32 20.17 -18.37
C LEU A 18 11.22 18.98 -18.01
N LEU A 19 12.02 19.07 -16.94
CA LEU A 19 12.79 17.93 -16.46
C LEU A 19 11.81 16.84 -15.98
N PRO A 20 11.87 15.61 -16.53
CA PRO A 20 11.06 14.53 -16.02
C PRO A 20 11.45 14.28 -14.58
N PHE A 21 10.48 14.33 -13.67
CA PHE A 21 10.68 13.91 -12.28
C PHE A 21 11.00 12.41 -12.29
N SER A 22 12.28 12.06 -12.25
CA SER A 22 12.69 10.68 -12.03
C SER A 22 12.27 10.27 -10.62
N THR A 23 11.25 9.43 -10.51
CA THR A 23 10.85 8.84 -9.23
C THR A 23 11.82 7.70 -8.90
N VAL A 24 12.57 7.83 -7.80
CA VAL A 24 13.33 6.69 -7.25
C VAL A 24 12.33 5.73 -6.60
N ALA A 25 12.28 4.48 -7.07
CA ALA A 25 11.49 3.45 -6.42
C ALA A 25 12.02 3.18 -5.01
N GLN A 26 11.15 3.22 -4.01
CA GLN A 26 11.52 2.97 -2.62
C GLN A 26 11.49 1.46 -2.33
N THR A 27 12.63 0.88 -1.95
CA THR A 27 12.77 -0.58 -1.70
C THR A 27 12.62 -0.99 -0.23
N ASN A 28 12.48 -0.01 0.68
CA ASN A 28 12.51 -0.24 2.13
C ASN A 28 11.16 -0.67 2.73
N GLY A 29 10.16 -0.96 1.89
CA GLY A 29 8.81 -1.40 2.29
C GLY A 29 8.54 -2.88 2.04
N THR A 30 9.59 -3.70 1.98
CA THR A 30 9.47 -5.12 1.63
C THR A 30 8.90 -5.92 2.80
N VAL A 31 7.85 -6.70 2.53
CA VAL A 31 7.28 -7.68 3.46
C VAL A 31 7.92 -9.04 3.17
N ALA A 32 8.57 -9.64 4.17
CA ALA A 32 9.22 -10.94 3.98
C ALA A 32 8.18 -12.06 3.82
N VAL A 33 8.45 -13.01 2.94
CA VAL A 33 7.64 -14.23 2.79
C VAL A 33 7.69 -15.03 4.10
N GLY A 34 6.54 -15.59 4.49
CA GLY A 34 6.35 -16.28 5.76
C GLY A 34 5.95 -15.37 6.91
N THR A 35 5.89 -14.04 6.69
CA THR A 35 5.35 -13.12 7.68
C THR A 35 3.82 -13.08 7.65
N SER A 36 3.23 -12.75 8.79
CA SER A 36 1.80 -12.56 8.93
C SER A 36 1.49 -11.43 9.90
N ILE A 37 0.35 -10.79 9.68
CA ILE A 37 -0.28 -9.87 10.62
C ILE A 37 -1.64 -10.44 11.04
N ALA A 38 -2.05 -10.21 12.27
CA ALA A 38 -3.34 -10.63 12.78
C ALA A 38 -4.30 -9.44 12.96
N ALA A 39 -5.59 -9.73 12.80
CA ALA A 39 -6.69 -8.84 13.11
C ALA A 39 -6.80 -8.67 14.62
N ASN A 40 -6.06 -7.71 15.16
CA ASN A 40 -6.07 -7.34 16.57
C ASN A 40 -5.58 -5.87 16.73
N ASN A 41 -5.60 -5.34 17.95
CA ASN A 41 -5.20 -3.95 18.24
C ASN A 41 -3.72 -3.81 18.63
N LYS A 42 -2.93 -4.87 18.55
CA LYS A 42 -1.53 -4.95 19.03
C LYS A 42 -0.53 -5.04 17.87
N ASP A 43 -0.88 -5.72 16.79
CA ASP A 43 -0.03 -5.93 15.63
C ASP A 43 0.12 -4.63 14.85
N THR A 44 1.36 -4.33 14.44
CA THR A 44 1.65 -3.17 13.59
C THR A 44 1.27 -3.49 12.15
N PRO A 45 0.56 -2.58 11.44
CA PRO A 45 0.29 -2.75 10.02
C PRO A 45 1.58 -2.71 9.20
N TRP A 46 1.53 -3.23 7.98
CA TRP A 46 2.64 -3.06 7.04
C TRP A 46 2.65 -1.62 6.52
N LEU A 47 3.72 -0.90 6.85
CA LEU A 47 3.90 0.48 6.44
C LEU A 47 4.58 0.54 5.08
N SER A 48 4.07 1.41 4.22
CA SER A 48 4.81 1.86 3.04
C SER A 48 6.14 2.53 3.48
N PRO A 49 7.18 2.52 2.64
CA PRO A 49 8.48 3.08 3.02
C PRO A 49 8.45 4.58 3.33
N SER A 50 7.49 5.34 2.78
CA SER A 50 7.25 6.74 3.13
C SER A 50 6.48 6.92 4.44
N GLY A 51 5.87 5.85 4.95
CA GLY A 51 4.96 5.88 6.09
C GLY A 51 3.61 6.54 5.79
N VAL A 52 3.36 7.00 4.57
CA VAL A 52 2.10 7.68 4.18
C VAL A 52 0.94 6.71 4.16
N PHE A 53 1.17 5.50 3.64
CA PHE A 53 0.18 4.42 3.61
C PHE A 53 0.52 3.31 4.59
N ALA A 54 -0.52 2.69 5.13
CA ALA A 54 -0.48 1.45 5.89
C ALA A 54 -1.42 0.43 5.24
N PHE A 55 -1.07 -0.85 5.36
CA PHE A 55 -1.86 -1.98 4.90
C PHE A 55 -1.99 -3.02 6.01
N GLY A 56 -3.20 -3.53 6.20
CA GLY A 56 -3.50 -4.53 7.22
C GLY A 56 -4.93 -4.48 7.71
N PHE A 57 -5.13 -4.74 9.00
CA PHE A 57 -6.45 -4.81 9.61
C PHE A 57 -6.85 -3.49 10.28
N LYS A 58 -7.96 -2.92 9.84
CA LYS A 58 -8.60 -1.75 10.45
C LYS A 58 -9.77 -2.19 11.33
N PRO A 59 -9.81 -1.84 12.62
CA PRO A 59 -10.95 -2.18 13.46
C PRO A 59 -12.20 -1.43 13.01
N LEU A 60 -13.33 -2.15 12.97
CA LEU A 60 -14.66 -1.56 12.90
C LEU A 60 -15.17 -1.37 14.33
N GLU A 61 -15.75 -0.20 14.62
CA GLU A 61 -16.17 0.17 15.96
C GLU A 61 -17.08 -0.91 16.60
N GLU A 62 -16.75 -1.23 17.86
CA GLU A 62 -17.56 -2.00 18.83
C GLU A 62 -17.85 -3.48 18.55
N LYS A 63 -17.36 -4.09 17.46
CA LYS A 63 -17.76 -5.47 17.08
C LYS A 63 -16.69 -6.56 17.06
N ASN A 64 -15.46 -6.31 17.54
CA ASN A 64 -14.33 -7.25 17.34
C ASN A 64 -14.19 -7.69 15.86
N LEU A 65 -14.58 -6.79 14.95
CA LEU A 65 -14.55 -6.98 13.52
C LEU A 65 -13.47 -6.08 12.94
N PHE A 66 -12.79 -6.59 11.92
CA PHE A 66 -11.69 -5.91 11.27
C PHE A 66 -11.87 -5.96 9.76
N LEU A 67 -11.52 -4.86 9.10
CA LEU A 67 -11.50 -4.74 7.65
C LEU A 67 -10.06 -4.84 7.15
N LEU A 68 -9.79 -5.80 6.27
CA LEU A 68 -8.54 -5.82 5.53
C LEU A 68 -8.52 -4.61 4.59
N SER A 69 -7.56 -3.72 4.74
CA SER A 69 -7.57 -2.42 4.05
C SER A 69 -6.19 -1.79 3.87
N SER A 70 -6.15 -0.79 2.99
CA SER A 70 -5.09 0.20 2.89
C SER A 70 -5.63 1.57 3.28
N TRP A 71 -4.86 2.36 4.03
CA TRP A 71 -5.28 3.69 4.49
C TRP A 71 -4.13 4.68 4.60
N TYR A 72 -4.45 5.96 4.65
CA TYR A 72 -3.48 7.02 4.98
C TYR A 72 -3.11 6.94 6.46
N HIS A 73 -1.88 6.57 6.79
CA HIS A 73 -1.45 6.33 8.17
C HIS A 73 -1.20 7.62 8.96
N GLN A 74 -0.76 8.68 8.27
CA GLN A 74 -0.29 9.92 8.89
C GLN A 74 -1.37 10.96 9.16
N ILE A 75 -2.60 10.76 8.67
CA ILE A 75 -3.72 11.67 8.94
C ILE A 75 -4.58 11.11 10.07
N PRO A 76 -5.13 11.96 10.97
CA PRO A 76 -5.90 11.51 12.13
C PRO A 76 -7.07 10.59 11.77
N ASP A 77 -7.82 10.94 10.72
CA ASP A 77 -9.00 10.19 10.28
C ASP A 77 -8.64 8.81 9.70
N GLN A 78 -7.36 8.62 9.36
CA GLN A 78 -6.81 7.40 8.78
C GLN A 78 -7.70 6.81 7.67
N THR A 79 -8.04 7.66 6.70
CA THR A 79 -8.98 7.38 5.62
C THR A 79 -8.58 6.15 4.82
N ILE A 80 -9.50 5.21 4.66
CA ILE A 80 -9.36 4.01 3.85
C ILE A 80 -9.41 4.38 2.37
N VAL A 81 -8.42 3.93 1.61
CA VAL A 81 -8.33 4.13 0.16
C VAL A 81 -8.65 2.87 -0.62
N TRP A 82 -8.59 1.71 0.03
CA TRP A 82 -8.91 0.42 -0.55
C TRP A 82 -9.25 -0.59 0.55
N TYR A 83 -10.14 -1.52 0.24
CA TYR A 83 -10.47 -2.67 1.10
C TYR A 83 -10.33 -3.97 0.33
N GLY A 84 -9.82 -5.00 0.99
CA GLY A 84 -9.68 -6.35 0.46
C GLY A 84 -10.89 -7.22 0.79
N TYR A 85 -10.88 -8.44 0.26
CA TYR A 85 -11.93 -9.44 0.50
C TYR A 85 -13.35 -8.88 0.28
N ASP A 86 -13.50 -8.08 -0.79
CA ASP A 86 -14.75 -7.40 -1.17
C ASP A 86 -15.40 -6.56 -0.05
N GLY A 87 -14.59 -6.13 0.93
CA GLY A 87 -15.04 -5.33 2.06
C GLY A 87 -15.76 -6.13 3.15
N VAL A 88 -15.74 -7.48 3.08
CA VAL A 88 -16.32 -8.35 4.10
C VAL A 88 -15.44 -8.29 5.36
N PRO A 89 -15.97 -7.85 6.52
CA PRO A 89 -15.20 -7.81 7.75
C PRO A 89 -14.88 -9.22 8.27
N VAL A 90 -13.74 -9.36 8.92
CA VAL A 90 -13.31 -10.61 9.56
C VAL A 90 -13.28 -10.46 11.08
N SER A 91 -13.36 -11.58 11.79
CA SER A 91 -13.31 -11.60 13.26
C SER A 91 -11.90 -11.37 13.80
N ILE A 92 -11.82 -10.87 15.03
CA ILE A 92 -10.57 -10.80 15.81
C ILE A 92 -9.82 -12.14 15.77
N GLY A 93 -8.51 -12.09 15.56
CA GLY A 93 -7.64 -13.27 15.45
C GLY A 93 -7.51 -13.84 14.05
N SER A 94 -8.28 -13.35 13.07
CA SER A 94 -8.04 -13.64 11.64
C SER A 94 -6.63 -13.20 11.24
N LYS A 95 -6.03 -13.83 10.24
CA LYS A 95 -4.63 -13.57 9.85
C LYS A 95 -4.51 -13.30 8.36
N LEU A 96 -3.61 -12.39 8.01
CA LEU A 96 -3.13 -12.21 6.66
C LEU A 96 -1.66 -12.60 6.61
N GLY A 97 -1.33 -13.65 5.86
CA GLY A 97 0.03 -14.12 5.65
C GLY A 97 0.50 -13.92 4.22
N LEU A 98 1.79 -13.64 4.03
CA LEU A 98 2.43 -13.69 2.72
C LEU A 98 3.12 -15.04 2.54
N THR A 99 2.70 -15.80 1.53
CA THR A 99 3.20 -17.15 1.23
C THR A 99 3.89 -17.17 -0.13
N VAL A 100 4.88 -18.05 -0.29
CA VAL A 100 5.72 -18.12 -1.50
C VAL A 100 4.91 -18.53 -2.73
N ASP A 101 3.92 -19.38 -2.54
CA ASP A 101 3.20 -20.12 -3.57
C ASP A 101 1.78 -19.56 -3.82
N ARG A 102 1.20 -18.87 -2.84
CA ARG A 102 -0.19 -18.37 -2.93
C ARG A 102 -0.33 -16.86 -2.79
N GLY A 103 0.79 -16.15 -2.55
CA GLY A 103 0.79 -14.72 -2.32
C GLY A 103 0.14 -14.39 -0.97
N LEU A 104 -0.74 -13.40 -0.94
CA LEU A 104 -1.48 -13.03 0.27
C LEU A 104 -2.58 -14.06 0.54
N VAL A 105 -2.64 -14.57 1.76
CA VAL A 105 -3.64 -15.53 2.23
C VAL A 105 -4.31 -14.97 3.48
N LEU A 106 -5.62 -14.77 3.40
CA LEU A 106 -6.48 -14.37 4.51
C LEU A 106 -7.14 -15.61 5.10
N SER A 107 -7.01 -15.81 6.41
CA SER A 107 -7.64 -16.91 7.13
C SER A 107 -8.40 -16.44 8.37
N ASP A 108 -9.40 -17.21 8.75
CA ASP A 108 -10.14 -17.02 9.99
C ASP A 108 -9.29 -17.42 11.23
N PRO A 109 -9.76 -17.15 12.45
CA PRO A 109 -9.01 -17.48 13.67
C PRO A 109 -8.72 -18.97 13.85
N GLN A 110 -9.49 -19.85 13.18
CA GLN A 110 -9.32 -21.30 13.19
C GLN A 110 -8.34 -21.77 12.11
N GLY A 111 -7.84 -20.87 11.26
CA GLY A 111 -6.91 -21.15 10.19
C GLY A 111 -7.56 -21.58 8.87
N LYS A 112 -8.89 -21.53 8.77
CA LYS A 112 -9.58 -21.77 7.50
C LYS A 112 -9.33 -20.59 6.57
N GLU A 113 -8.94 -20.89 5.33
CA GLU A 113 -8.76 -19.87 4.30
C GLU A 113 -10.10 -19.22 3.91
N LEU A 114 -10.11 -17.89 3.89
CA LEU A 114 -11.24 -17.06 3.47
C LEU A 114 -11.03 -16.50 2.06
N TRP A 115 -9.79 -16.13 1.75
CA TRP A 115 -9.40 -15.51 0.48
C TRP A 115 -7.89 -15.62 0.24
N ASN A 116 -7.47 -15.64 -1.02
CA ASN A 116 -6.08 -15.46 -1.40
C ASN A 116 -5.93 -14.60 -2.66
N SER A 117 -4.78 -13.95 -2.83
CA SER A 117 -4.54 -13.04 -3.96
C SER A 117 -4.38 -13.73 -5.31
N GLN A 118 -4.28 -15.06 -5.34
CA GLN A 118 -3.98 -15.89 -6.51
C GLN A 118 -2.73 -15.41 -7.27
N LEU A 119 -1.61 -16.13 -7.13
CA LEU A 119 -0.46 -15.89 -7.99
C LEU A 119 -0.75 -16.45 -9.38
N ASN A 120 -1.38 -15.64 -10.23
CA ASN A 120 -1.47 -15.94 -11.65
C ASN A 120 -0.05 -15.81 -12.20
N ASN A 121 0.50 -16.88 -12.77
CA ASN A 121 1.87 -16.92 -13.33
C ASN A 121 2.10 -15.99 -14.54
N VAL A 122 1.18 -15.06 -14.79
CA VAL A 122 1.23 -14.07 -15.86
C VAL A 122 1.61 -12.74 -15.22
N ALA A 123 2.91 -12.47 -15.19
CA ALA A 123 3.44 -11.18 -14.78
C ALA A 123 2.98 -10.11 -15.78
N TYR A 124 1.94 -9.35 -15.43
CA TYR A 124 1.64 -8.07 -16.10
C TYR A 124 2.39 -6.97 -15.35
N GLY A 125 3.70 -6.90 -15.57
CA GLY A 125 4.54 -5.77 -15.16
C GLY A 125 5.29 -5.28 -16.37
N LEU A 126 4.80 -4.18 -16.97
CA LEU A 126 5.53 -3.36 -17.94
C LEU A 126 6.44 -2.38 -17.19
#